data_AF-U5BP70-F1
#
_entry.id   AF-U5BP70-F1
#
_cell.length_a   1.000
_cell.length_b   1.000
_cell.length_c   1.000
_cell.angle_alpha   90.00
_cell.angle_beta   90.00
_cell.angle_gamma   90.00
#
_symmetry.space_group_name_H-M   'P 1'
#
loop_
_entity.id
_entity.type
_entity.pdbx_description
1 polymer ?
#
loop_
_entity_poly.entity_id
_entity_poly.type
_entity_poly.pdbx_seq_one_letter_code
_entity_poly.pdbx_strand_id
1 'polypeptide(L)'
;MKDLIKSVLSELKKKDAFVFVTEDGQEISLQEASKKGLSVTPKNPKIEAQNKLAKAGLDLTDLSLVKDIMEAIELINGGKSGGTKKASRTSYSENDKINYVREFRNEESKNSSMNTSKFARAKGLNYQTLNSWVKKYEDKV
;
A
#
# COMPACT_ATOMS: atom_id res chain seq x y z
N MET A 1 13.24 -24.22 0.43
CA MET A 1 12.48 -22.94 0.55
C MET A 1 12.44 -22.13 -0.75
N LYS A 2 13.59 -21.74 -1.33
CA LYS A 2 13.66 -20.97 -2.59
C LYS A 2 12.87 -21.61 -3.74
N ASP A 3 12.98 -22.92 -3.91
CA ASP A 3 12.29 -23.63 -5.00
C ASP A 3 10.78 -23.72 -4.77
N LEU A 4 10.33 -23.83 -3.52
CA LEU A 4 8.90 -23.78 -3.18
C LEU A 4 8.30 -22.42 -3.55
N ILE A 5 8.99 -21.32 -3.20
CA ILE A 5 8.56 -19.96 -3.55
C ILE A 5 8.49 -19.80 -5.08
N LYS A 6 9.51 -20.29 -5.81
CA LYS A 6 9.50 -20.25 -7.28
C LYS A 6 8.33 -21.05 -7.88
N SER A 7 8.07 -22.25 -7.37
CA SER A 7 6.96 -23.10 -7.82
C SER A 7 5.61 -22.40 -7.60
N VAL A 8 5.38 -21.87 -6.40
CA VAL A 8 4.15 -21.13 -6.08
C VAL A 8 3.99 -19.87 -6.94
N LEU A 9 5.07 -19.12 -7.19
CA LEU A 9 5.03 -17.96 -8.07
C LEU A 9 4.67 -18.32 -9.51
N SER A 10 5.17 -19.44 -10.03
CA SER A 10 4.80 -19.92 -11.36
C SER A 10 3.32 -20.30 -11.43
N GLU A 11 2.80 -20.99 -10.40
CA GLU A 11 1.39 -21.36 -10.29
C GLU A 11 0.48 -20.12 -10.24
N LEU A 12 0.80 -19.12 -9.41
CA LEU A 12 0.02 -17.89 -9.27
C LEU A 12 0.08 -16.96 -10.48
N LYS A 13 1.13 -17.07 -11.31
CA LYS A 13 1.26 -16.29 -12.55
C LYS A 13 0.47 -16.87 -13.71
N LYS A 14 0.06 -18.15 -13.65
CA LYS A 14 -0.91 -18.70 -14.61
C LYS A 14 -2.18 -17.86 -14.49
N LYS A 15 -2.68 -17.32 -15.60
CA LYS A 15 -3.87 -16.43 -15.62
C LYS A 15 -5.19 -17.20 -15.47
N ASP A 16 -5.12 -18.52 -15.31
CA ASP A 16 -6.30 -19.36 -15.21
C ASP A 16 -7.00 -19.13 -13.87
N ALA A 17 -8.29 -18.78 -13.93
CA ALA A 17 -9.09 -18.54 -12.73
C ALA A 17 -9.25 -19.82 -11.88
N PHE A 18 -9.25 -20.98 -12.53
CA PHE A 18 -9.33 -22.30 -11.92
C PHE A 18 -8.46 -23.29 -12.67
N VAL A 19 -7.84 -24.21 -11.94
CA VAL A 19 -7.17 -25.38 -12.49
C VAL A 19 -8.08 -26.58 -12.24
N PHE A 20 -8.35 -27.38 -13.25
CA PHE A 20 -9.18 -28.57 -13.12
C PHE A 20 -8.28 -29.78 -12.95
N VAL A 21 -8.62 -30.63 -11.98
CA VAL A 21 -7.82 -31.79 -11.63
C VAL A 21 -8.70 -33.04 -11.67
N THR A 22 -8.18 -34.10 -12.28
CA THR A 22 -8.82 -35.42 -12.31
C THR A 22 -8.78 -36.10 -10.94
N GLU A 23 -9.50 -37.22 -10.79
CA GLU A 23 -9.46 -38.04 -9.56
C GLU A 23 -8.03 -38.50 -9.21
N ASP A 24 -7.19 -38.72 -10.22
CA ASP A 24 -5.78 -39.11 -10.09
C ASP A 24 -4.84 -37.95 -9.73
N GLY A 25 -5.36 -36.74 -9.57
CA GLY A 25 -4.55 -35.56 -9.22
C GLY A 25 -3.85 -34.89 -10.41
N GLN A 26 -4.18 -35.24 -11.66
CA GLN A 26 -3.58 -34.62 -12.85
C GLN A 26 -4.32 -33.35 -13.28
N GLU A 27 -3.58 -32.27 -13.51
CA GLU A 27 -4.13 -31.05 -14.13
C GLU A 27 -4.57 -31.34 -15.56
N ILE A 28 -5.79 -30.95 -15.92
CA ILE A 28 -6.35 -31.13 -17.27
C ILE A 28 -7.22 -29.91 -17.62
N SER A 29 -7.37 -29.60 -18.90
CA SER A 29 -8.36 -28.60 -19.32
C SER A 29 -9.78 -29.15 -19.23
N LEU A 30 -10.77 -28.28 -19.00
CA LEU A 30 -12.17 -28.68 -18.92
C LEU A 30 -12.66 -29.32 -20.25
N GLN A 31 -12.15 -28.82 -21.38
CA GLN A 31 -12.51 -29.34 -22.71
C GLN A 31 -11.96 -30.75 -22.94
N GLU A 32 -10.71 -31.02 -22.53
CA GLU A 32 -10.13 -32.36 -22.66
C GLU A 32 -10.77 -33.35 -21.70
N ALA A 33 -11.08 -32.93 -20.47
CA ALA A 33 -11.82 -33.74 -19.51
C ALA A 33 -13.19 -34.15 -20.06
N SER A 34 -13.93 -33.19 -20.63
CA SER A 34 -15.23 -33.45 -21.26
C SER A 34 -15.13 -34.44 -22.42
N LYS A 35 -14.14 -34.27 -23.33
CA LYS A 35 -13.91 -35.19 -24.46
C LYS A 35 -13.56 -36.60 -24.01
N LYS A 36 -12.86 -36.75 -22.88
CA LYS A 36 -12.44 -38.04 -22.32
C LYS A 36 -13.46 -38.64 -21.35
N GLY A 37 -14.56 -37.95 -21.07
CA GLY A 37 -15.56 -38.39 -20.08
C GLY A 37 -15.01 -38.44 -18.65
N LEU A 38 -13.99 -37.63 -18.34
CA LEU A 38 -13.35 -37.61 -17.02
C LEU A 38 -14.05 -36.62 -16.09
N SER A 39 -14.33 -37.08 -14.87
CA SER A 39 -14.76 -36.20 -13.78
C SER A 39 -13.58 -35.34 -13.34
N VAL A 40 -13.83 -34.04 -13.16
CA VAL A 40 -12.82 -33.08 -12.71
C VAL A 40 -13.34 -32.19 -11.61
N THR A 41 -12.45 -31.85 -10.69
CA THR A 41 -12.75 -30.90 -9.61
C THR A 41 -12.04 -29.58 -9.88
N PRO A 42 -12.75 -28.44 -9.86
CA PRO A 42 -12.12 -27.13 -9.95
C PRO A 42 -11.34 -26.83 -8.66
N LYS A 43 -10.09 -26.40 -8.82
CA LYS A 43 -9.24 -25.94 -7.73
C LYS A 43 -8.84 -24.49 -7.95
N ASN A 44 -8.82 -23.72 -6.87
CA ASN A 44 -8.35 -22.35 -6.87
C ASN A 44 -6.82 -22.32 -6.63
N PRO A 45 -6.00 -21.89 -7.60
CA PRO A 45 -4.54 -21.87 -7.47
C PRO A 45 -4.06 -21.04 -6.28
N LYS A 46 -4.80 -19.99 -5.91
CA LYS A 46 -4.46 -19.13 -4.77
C LYS A 46 -4.57 -19.87 -3.44
N ILE A 47 -5.64 -20.66 -3.27
CA ILE A 47 -5.86 -21.43 -2.05
C ILE A 47 -4.82 -22.56 -1.95
N GLU A 48 -4.51 -23.23 -3.06
CA GLU A 48 -3.46 -24.25 -3.08
C GLU A 48 -2.08 -23.68 -2.75
N ALA A 49 -1.72 -22.55 -3.35
CA ALA A 49 -0.50 -21.82 -3.05
C ALA A 49 -0.40 -21.45 -1.56
N GLN A 50 -1.48 -20.91 -0.98
CA GLN A 50 -1.55 -20.58 0.45
C GLN A 50 -1.33 -21.82 1.32
N ASN A 51 -2.02 -22.92 1.01
CA ASN A 51 -1.88 -24.17 1.76
C ASN A 51 -0.46 -24.77 1.65
N LYS A 52 0.17 -24.71 0.48
CA LYS A 52 1.55 -25.16 0.26
C LYS A 52 2.54 -24.35 1.09
N LEU A 53 2.39 -23.02 1.13
CA LEU A 53 3.25 -22.14 1.92
C LEU A 53 3.01 -22.30 3.42
N ALA A 54 1.75 -22.40 3.87
CA ALA A 54 1.40 -22.60 5.26
C ALA A 54 1.95 -23.93 5.82
N LYS A 55 1.85 -25.03 5.04
CA LYS A 55 2.47 -26.33 5.41
C LYS A 55 3.99 -26.26 5.58
N ALA A 56 4.65 -25.32 4.90
CA ALA A 56 6.07 -25.06 5.04
C ALA A 56 6.42 -24.05 6.15
N GLY A 57 5.43 -23.63 6.96
CA GLY A 57 5.61 -22.65 8.03
C GLY A 57 5.63 -21.20 7.55
N LEU A 58 5.20 -20.94 6.30
CA LEU A 58 5.17 -19.61 5.70
C LEU A 58 3.73 -19.18 5.42
N ASP A 59 2.92 -19.03 6.46
CA ASP A 59 1.54 -18.58 6.30
C ASP A 59 1.49 -17.07 5.99
N LEU A 60 1.43 -16.72 4.70
CA LEU A 60 1.35 -15.33 4.26
C LEU A 60 0.00 -14.67 4.55
N THR A 61 -0.97 -15.37 5.15
CA THR A 61 -2.20 -14.76 5.68
C THR A 61 -2.00 -14.21 7.09
N ASP A 62 -0.98 -14.68 7.81
CA ASP A 62 -0.56 -14.12 9.08
C ASP A 62 0.22 -12.81 8.85
N LEU A 63 -0.45 -11.68 9.11
CA LEU A 63 0.12 -10.35 8.95
C LEU A 63 1.31 -10.09 9.89
N SER A 64 1.39 -10.78 11.04
CA SER A 64 2.51 -10.63 11.95
C SER A 64 3.77 -11.26 11.38
N LEU A 65 3.67 -12.50 10.87
CA LEU A 65 4.74 -13.18 10.17
C LEU A 65 5.23 -12.39 8.95
N VAL A 66 4.31 -11.85 8.14
CA VAL A 66 4.68 -11.03 6.97
C VAL A 66 5.48 -9.80 7.38
N LYS A 67 5.08 -9.12 8.47
CA LYS A 67 5.79 -7.96 9.00
C LYS A 67 7.19 -8.35 9.47
N ASP A 68 7.32 -9.43 10.23
CA ASP A 68 8.61 -9.91 10.76
C ASP A 68 9.56 -10.30 9.62
N ILE A 69 9.05 -10.93 8.55
CA ILE A 69 9.83 -11.25 7.35
C ILE A 69 10.32 -9.98 6.66
N MET A 70 9.46 -8.97 6.49
CA MET A 70 9.86 -7.69 5.88
C MET A 70 10.95 -6.99 6.70
N GLU A 71 10.79 -6.96 8.02
CA GLU A 71 11.78 -6.38 8.94
C GLU A 71 13.12 -7.12 8.87
N ALA A 72 13.10 -8.46 8.84
CA ALA A 72 14.31 -9.25 8.67
C ALA A 72 15.02 -8.97 7.33
N ILE A 73 14.27 -8.84 6.23
CA ILE A 73 14.81 -8.49 4.91
C ILE A 73 15.48 -7.12 4.94
N GLU A 74 14.87 -6.14 5.61
CA GLU A 74 15.41 -4.78 5.75
C GLU A 74 16.72 -4.79 6.55
N LEU A 75 16.72 -5.44 7.73
CA LEU A 75 17.89 -5.52 8.61
C LEU A 75 19.07 -6.25 7.95
N ILE A 76 18.82 -7.34 7.22
CA ILE A 76 19.86 -8.14 6.57
C ILE A 76 20.47 -7.39 5.38
N ASN A 77 19.65 -6.75 4.54
CA ASN A 77 20.14 -6.13 3.30
C ASN A 77 20.68 -4.71 3.51
N GLY A 78 20.87 -4.28 4.76
CA GLY A 78 21.33 -2.93 5.07
C GLY A 78 20.33 -1.88 4.60
N GLY A 79 19.06 -2.25 4.47
CA GLY A 79 18.00 -1.28 4.32
C GLY A 79 18.06 -0.40 5.56
N LYS A 80 18.45 0.87 5.40
CA LYS A 80 18.12 1.90 6.41
C LYS A 80 16.68 1.62 6.78
N SER A 81 16.39 1.58 8.08
CA SER A 81 15.04 1.62 8.62
C SER A 81 14.32 2.83 8.03
N GLY A 82 13.86 2.69 6.79
CA GLY A 82 12.81 3.43 6.17
C GLY A 82 11.56 2.79 6.71
N GLY A 83 11.44 2.78 8.05
CA GLY A 83 10.15 2.75 8.70
C GLY A 83 9.31 3.66 7.83
N THR A 84 8.25 3.06 7.27
CA THR A 84 7.28 3.71 6.40
C THR A 84 7.40 5.20 6.61
N LYS A 85 7.72 5.98 5.57
CA LYS A 85 7.52 7.42 5.63
C LYS A 85 6.06 7.62 6.07
N LYS A 86 5.80 7.63 7.38
CA LYS A 86 5.02 8.66 8.02
C LYS A 86 5.68 9.88 7.43
N ALA A 87 5.03 10.44 6.41
CA ALA A 87 5.28 11.80 6.03
C ALA A 87 5.52 12.50 7.36
N SER A 88 6.76 12.95 7.58
CA SER A 88 7.06 13.80 8.71
C SER A 88 6.02 14.88 8.59
N ARG A 89 4.95 14.79 9.41
CA ARG A 89 3.98 15.86 9.53
C ARG A 89 4.87 16.93 10.10
N THR A 90 5.33 17.84 9.26
CA THR A 90 6.01 19.05 9.69
C THR A 90 5.06 19.65 10.72
N SER A 91 5.38 19.43 11.99
CA SER A 91 4.50 19.79 13.08
C SER A 91 4.78 21.26 13.33
N TYR A 92 4.04 22.12 12.63
CA TYR A 92 4.10 23.55 12.87
C TYR A 92 3.64 23.82 14.29
N SER A 93 4.44 24.59 15.04
CA SER A 93 4.05 25.08 16.36
C SER A 93 2.84 26.01 16.24
N GLU A 94 2.17 26.31 17.34
CA GLU A 94 1.05 27.27 17.30
C GLU A 94 1.51 28.66 16.86
N ASN A 95 2.70 29.09 17.30
CA ASN A 95 3.31 30.36 16.91
C ASN A 95 3.62 30.41 15.41
N ASP A 96 4.12 29.31 14.84
CA ASP A 96 4.39 29.27 13.39
C ASP A 96 3.10 29.45 12.60
N LYS A 97 2.03 28.76 13.00
CA LYS A 97 0.72 28.86 12.33
C LYS A 97 0.16 30.27 12.39
N ILE A 98 0.24 30.95 13.54
CA ILE A 98 -0.18 32.35 13.71
C ILE A 98 0.65 33.26 12.81
N ASN A 99 1.99 33.07 12.77
CA ASN A 99 2.86 33.86 11.91
C ASN A 99 2.53 33.68 10.42
N TYR A 100 2.26 32.45 9.95
CA TYR A 100 1.82 32.20 8.57
C TYR A 100 0.51 32.90 8.23
N VAL A 101 -0.46 32.93 9.15
CA VAL A 101 -1.73 33.63 8.93
C VAL A 101 -1.53 35.15 8.93
N ARG A 102 -0.66 35.69 9.80
CA ARG A 102 -0.29 37.12 9.81
C ARG A 102 0.39 37.55 8.51
N GLU A 103 1.36 36.76 8.04
CA GLU A 103 2.01 37.00 6.74
C GLU A 103 1.00 36.97 5.60
N PHE A 104 0.08 36.00 5.60
CA PHE A 104 -0.97 35.93 4.59
C PHE A 104 -1.85 37.20 4.59
N ARG A 105 -2.33 37.67 5.74
CA ARG A 105 -3.13 38.90 5.84
C ARG A 105 -2.36 40.14 5.39
N ASN A 106 -1.07 40.23 5.73
CA ASN A 106 -0.20 41.31 5.31
C ASN A 106 0.06 41.32 3.79
N GLU A 107 0.16 40.15 3.16
CA GLU A 107 0.32 40.05 1.70
C GLU A 107 -1.00 40.29 0.96
N GLU A 108 -2.12 39.87 1.54
CA GLU A 108 -3.47 40.14 1.03
C GLU A 108 -3.80 41.64 1.07
N SER A 109 -3.42 42.34 2.14
CA SER A 109 -3.63 43.79 2.25
C SER A 109 -2.75 44.60 1.29
N LYS A 110 -1.55 44.10 0.95
CA LYS A 110 -0.62 44.75 0.02
C LYS A 110 -0.90 44.40 -1.44
N ASN A 111 -1.50 43.26 -1.70
CA ASN A 111 -1.80 42.77 -3.03
C ASN A 111 -3.18 42.14 -3.06
N SER A 112 -4.17 42.89 -3.55
CA SER A 112 -5.57 42.45 -3.68
C SER A 112 -5.76 41.21 -4.56
N SER A 113 -4.74 40.82 -5.35
CA SER A 113 -4.76 39.59 -6.15
C SER A 113 -4.18 38.37 -5.42
N MET A 114 -3.57 38.56 -4.24
CA MET A 114 -3.08 37.49 -3.39
C MET A 114 -4.27 36.83 -2.70
N ASN A 115 -4.39 35.52 -2.86
CA ASN A 115 -5.45 34.73 -2.25
C ASN A 115 -4.84 33.51 -1.56
N THR A 116 -5.63 32.84 -0.70
CA THR A 116 -5.18 31.71 0.12
C THR A 116 -4.49 30.63 -0.72
N SER A 117 -4.95 30.38 -1.95
CA SER A 117 -4.35 29.40 -2.86
C SER A 117 -2.97 29.82 -3.38
N LYS A 118 -2.79 31.09 -3.76
CA LYS A 118 -1.51 31.62 -4.23
C LYS A 118 -0.48 31.65 -3.10
N PHE A 119 -0.88 32.11 -1.91
CA PHE A 119 0.00 32.14 -0.75
C PHE A 119 0.41 30.75 -0.29
N ALA A 120 -0.54 29.81 -0.20
CA ALA A 120 -0.24 28.43 0.17
C ALA A 120 0.78 27.80 -0.79
N ARG A 121 0.61 27.99 -2.11
CA ARG A 121 1.56 27.52 -3.12
C ARG A 121 2.94 28.17 -2.98
N ALA A 122 3.01 29.48 -2.77
CA ALA A 122 4.27 30.21 -2.60
C ALA A 122 5.07 29.72 -1.38
N LYS A 123 4.37 29.36 -0.29
CA LYS A 123 4.99 28.86 0.96
C LYS A 123 5.12 27.33 1.01
N GLY A 124 4.81 26.60 -0.06
CA GLY A 124 4.89 25.14 -0.10
C GLY A 124 3.87 24.43 0.80
N LEU A 125 2.78 25.10 1.17
CA LEU A 125 1.69 24.59 1.99
C LEU A 125 0.53 24.09 1.12
N ASN A 126 -0.20 23.10 1.62
CA ASN A 126 -1.49 22.72 1.03
C ASN A 126 -2.52 23.81 1.34
N TYR A 127 -3.33 24.19 0.35
CA TYR A 127 -4.45 25.11 0.49
C TYR A 127 -5.35 24.77 1.67
N GLN A 128 -5.71 23.49 1.83
CA GLN A 128 -6.60 23.05 2.91
C GLN A 128 -5.99 23.31 4.29
N THR A 129 -4.67 23.15 4.42
CA THR A 129 -3.93 23.40 5.65
C THR A 129 -3.96 24.88 6.02
N LEU A 130 -3.64 25.76 5.07
CA LEU A 130 -3.66 27.20 5.32
C LEU A 130 -5.07 27.71 5.58
N ASN A 131 -6.07 27.26 4.80
CA ASN A 131 -7.47 27.64 5.00
C ASN A 131 -7.98 27.23 6.39
N SER A 132 -7.59 26.05 6.88
CA SER A 132 -7.89 25.62 8.25
C SER A 132 -7.24 26.51 9.31
N TRP A 133 -6.00 26.96 9.08
CA TRP A 133 -5.30 27.86 10.00
C TRP A 133 -5.90 29.25 10.01
N VAL A 134 -6.22 29.82 8.85
CA VAL A 134 -6.89 31.12 8.74
C VAL A 134 -8.17 31.10 9.56
N LYS A 135 -9.07 30.12 9.33
CA LYS A 135 -10.32 30.01 10.09
C LYS A 135 -10.15 29.86 11.62
N LYS A 136 -9.03 29.28 12.06
CA LYS A 136 -8.79 28.95 13.48
C LYS A 136 -8.02 30.05 14.23
N TYR A 137 -7.18 30.80 13.53
CA TYR A 137 -6.27 31.78 14.13
C TYR A 137 -6.51 33.21 13.63
N GLU A 138 -7.57 33.45 12.86
CA GLU A 138 -7.99 34.78 12.43
C GLU A 138 -8.17 35.73 13.61
N ASP A 139 -8.75 35.28 14.72
CA ASP A 139 -8.94 36.10 15.93
C ASP A 139 -7.64 36.35 16.72
N LYS A 140 -6.53 35.67 16.37
CA LYS A 140 -5.24 35.75 17.06
C LYS A 140 -4.17 36.53 16.26
N VAL A 141 -4.52 37.03 15.08
CA VAL A 141 -3.64 37.69 14.11
C VAL A 141 -3.98 39.15 14.00
#